data_AF-A0A842SM03-F1
#
_entry.id   AF-A0A842SM03-F1
#
_cell.length_a   1.000
_cell.length_b   1.000
_cell.length_c   1.000
_cell.angle_alpha   90.00
_cell.angle_beta   90.00
_cell.angle_gamma   90.00
#
_symmetry.space_group_name_H-M   'P 1'
#
loop_
_entity.id
_entity.type
_entity.pdbx_description
1 polymer ?
#
loop_
_entity_poly.entity_id
_entity_poly.type
_entity_poly.pdbx_seq_one_letter_code
_entity_poly.pdbx_strand_id
1 'polypeptide(L)'
;MSYFEDLTLGRGISVEMKQRYHVKNLLVSEEARGQVLFEASLGDIIELNMLDNRVLEVKSFNGVLRVDLFIEELEEMINKSHSRKASGSKLGSQISSDKKEKRKNE
;
A
#
# COMPACT_ATOMS: atom_id res chain seq x y z
N MET A 1 -36.78 -7.22 18.57
CA MET A 1 -35.57 -8.04 18.30
C MET A 1 -34.76 -7.32 17.25
N SER A 2 -33.76 -6.57 17.71
CA SER A 2 -32.89 -5.72 16.91
C SER A 2 -31.77 -6.55 16.29
N TYR A 3 -31.92 -6.96 15.04
CA TYR A 3 -30.81 -7.49 14.22
C TYR A 3 -30.00 -6.33 13.61
N PHE A 4 -29.70 -5.31 14.42
CA PHE A 4 -28.93 -4.12 14.04
C PHE A 4 -27.68 -3.96 14.90
N GLU A 5 -27.09 -5.09 15.29
CA GLU A 5 -25.76 -5.14 15.88
C GLU A 5 -24.95 -6.21 15.14
N ASP A 6 -24.53 -5.91 13.92
CA ASP A 6 -23.27 -6.43 13.42
C ASP A 6 -22.52 -5.27 12.76
N LEU A 7 -21.79 -4.58 13.64
CA LEU A 7 -20.64 -3.72 13.43
C LEU A 7 -20.12 -3.68 11.98
N THR A 8 -20.11 -2.49 11.36
CA THR A 8 -18.91 -1.86 10.76
C THR A 8 -17.75 -2.78 10.31
N LEU A 9 -17.99 -3.88 9.60
CA LEU A 9 -16.96 -4.90 9.32
C LEU A 9 -15.83 -4.42 8.39
N GLY A 10 -15.89 -3.14 7.97
CA GLY A 10 -14.87 -2.50 7.18
C GLY A 10 -14.84 -3.06 5.76
N ARG A 11 -13.70 -2.86 5.10
CA ARG A 11 -13.44 -3.38 3.76
C ARG A 11 -13.04 -4.85 3.85
N GLY A 12 -13.59 -5.69 2.98
CA GLY A 12 -13.27 -7.10 2.91
C GLY A 12 -11.97 -7.40 2.18
N ILE A 13 -11.40 -8.55 2.49
CA ILE A 13 -10.34 -9.19 1.72
C ILE A 13 -10.69 -10.65 1.48
N SER A 14 -10.27 -11.19 0.34
CA SER A 14 -10.26 -12.64 0.10
C SER A 14 -8.99 -13.07 -0.60
N VAL A 15 -8.52 -14.28 -0.28
CA VAL A 15 -7.35 -14.87 -0.92
C VAL A 15 -7.70 -16.29 -1.34
N GLU A 16 -7.46 -16.59 -2.61
CA GLU A 16 -7.59 -17.92 -3.18
C GLU A 16 -6.20 -18.43 -3.56
N MET A 17 -5.79 -19.58 -3.01
CA MET A 17 -4.50 -20.20 -3.29
C MET A 17 -4.70 -21.44 -4.18
N LYS A 18 -3.91 -21.57 -5.24
CA LYS A 18 -3.99 -22.73 -6.15
C LYS A 18 -3.68 -24.06 -5.47
N GLN A 19 -2.77 -24.04 -4.49
CA GLN A 19 -2.31 -25.23 -3.77
C GLN A 19 -1.99 -24.88 -2.32
N ARG A 20 -2.24 -25.83 -1.40
CA ARG A 20 -2.01 -25.66 0.04
C ARG A 20 -0.57 -25.34 0.41
N TYR A 21 0.42 -25.91 -0.29
CA TYR A 21 1.84 -25.71 0.06
C TYR A 21 2.34 -24.27 -0.20
N HIS A 22 1.55 -23.44 -0.88
CA HIS A 22 1.83 -22.00 -1.00
C HIS A 22 1.39 -21.19 0.23
N VAL A 23 0.60 -21.77 1.13
CA VAL A 23 0.26 -21.20 2.44
C VAL A 23 1.37 -21.56 3.41
N LYS A 24 2.01 -20.55 3.99
CA LYS A 24 3.05 -20.69 5.00
C LYS A 24 2.45 -20.87 6.38
N ASN A 25 1.46 -20.05 6.72
CA ASN A 25 0.86 -20.06 8.04
C ASN A 25 -0.60 -19.57 8.02
N LEU A 26 -1.44 -20.15 8.87
CA LEU A 26 -2.76 -19.67 9.22
C LEU A 26 -2.95 -19.86 10.72
N LEU A 27 -2.92 -18.76 11.47
CA LEU A 27 -3.10 -18.75 12.91
C LEU A 27 -4.37 -17.97 13.24
N VAL A 28 -5.21 -18.57 14.07
CA VAL A 28 -6.37 -17.93 14.69
C VAL A 28 -6.15 -18.00 16.19
N SER A 29 -5.92 -16.84 16.81
CA SER A 29 -5.70 -16.72 18.25
C SER A 29 -7.02 -16.46 18.96
N GLU A 30 -7.33 -17.32 19.93
CA GLU A 30 -8.49 -17.21 20.83
C GLU A 30 -8.21 -16.31 22.05
N GLU A 31 -7.05 -15.63 22.11
CA GLU A 31 -6.76 -14.67 23.17
C GLU A 31 -7.69 -13.45 23.09
N ALA A 32 -7.76 -12.64 24.16
CA ALA A 32 -8.72 -11.52 24.33
C ALA A 32 -8.73 -10.45 23.22
N ARG A 33 -7.86 -10.53 22.21
CA ARG A 33 -7.80 -9.65 21.03
C ARG A 33 -8.09 -10.35 19.70
N GLY A 34 -8.39 -11.65 19.69
CA GLY A 34 -8.90 -12.38 18.52
C GLY A 34 -8.11 -12.13 17.23
N GLN A 35 -6.82 -12.42 17.22
CA GLN A 35 -5.96 -12.08 16.09
C GLN A 35 -5.91 -13.21 15.05
N VAL A 36 -6.01 -12.85 13.78
CA VAL A 36 -5.83 -13.78 12.65
C VAL A 36 -4.59 -13.39 11.86
N LEU A 37 -3.70 -14.35 11.63
CA LEU A 37 -2.54 -14.20 10.76
C LEU A 37 -2.65 -15.19 9.60
N PHE A 38 -2.62 -14.69 8.38
CA PHE A 38 -2.53 -15.51 7.17
C PHE A 38 -1.28 -15.12 6.38
N GLU A 39 -0.36 -16.07 6.23
CA GLU A 39 0.88 -15.90 5.48
C GLU A 39 0.91 -16.88 4.30
N ALA A 40 1.11 -16.36 3.09
CA ALA A 40 1.18 -17.15 1.86
C ALA A 40 2.13 -16.50 0.84
N SER A 41 2.49 -17.26 -0.20
CA SER A 41 3.26 -16.76 -1.35
C SER A 41 2.42 -16.78 -2.62
N LEU A 42 1.94 -15.60 -3.05
CA LEU A 42 1.17 -15.44 -4.29
C LEU A 42 2.02 -15.59 -5.56
N GLY A 43 3.34 -15.49 -5.46
CA GLY A 43 4.26 -15.50 -6.61
C GLY A 43 4.18 -14.20 -7.42
N ASP A 44 4.62 -14.26 -8.67
CA ASP A 44 4.64 -13.09 -9.56
C ASP A 44 3.23 -12.62 -9.90
N ILE A 45 3.03 -11.30 -9.97
CA ILE A 45 1.78 -10.68 -10.43
C ILE A 45 1.67 -10.86 -11.95
N ILE A 46 0.53 -11.37 -12.39
CA ILE A 46 0.23 -11.61 -13.81
C ILE A 46 -0.67 -10.49 -14.34
N GLU A 47 -1.68 -10.09 -13.56
CA GLU A 47 -2.71 -9.15 -13.99
C GLU A 47 -3.30 -8.41 -12.79
N LEU A 48 -3.71 -7.15 -13.01
CA LEU A 48 -4.49 -6.34 -12.08
C LEU A 48 -5.82 -5.97 -12.74
N ASN A 49 -6.92 -6.20 -12.05
CA ASN A 49 -8.26 -5.88 -12.54
C ASN A 49 -9.05 -5.08 -11.50
N MET A 50 -9.95 -4.23 -11.98
CA MET A 50 -11.00 -3.62 -11.16
C MET A 50 -12.32 -4.31 -11.48
N LEU A 51 -12.92 -4.95 -10.47
CA LEU A 51 -14.23 -5.59 -10.61
C LEU A 51 -15.30 -4.61 -10.13
N ASP A 52 -16.24 -4.28 -11.02
CA ASP A 52 -17.36 -3.36 -10.79
C ASP A 52 -16.95 -2.02 -10.15
N ASN A 53 -15.72 -1.56 -10.40
CA ASN A 53 -15.11 -0.37 -9.80
C ASN A 53 -15.03 -0.38 -8.26
N ARG A 54 -15.15 -1.56 -7.63
CA ARG A 54 -15.25 -1.72 -6.16
C ARG A 54 -14.24 -2.67 -5.54
N VAL A 55 -13.68 -3.58 -6.34
CA VAL A 55 -12.75 -4.59 -5.85
C VAL A 55 -11.51 -4.59 -6.74
N LEU A 56 -10.34 -4.42 -6.12
CA LEU A 56 -9.06 -4.66 -6.78
C LEU A 56 -8.77 -6.15 -6.73
N GLU A 57 -8.72 -6.78 -7.90
CA GLU A 57 -8.29 -8.17 -8.07
C GLU A 57 -6.84 -8.20 -8.55
N VAL A 58 -5.98 -8.85 -7.77
CA VAL A 58 -4.57 -9.11 -8.09
C VAL A 58 -4.45 -10.59 -8.43
N LYS A 59 -4.28 -10.91 -9.71
CA LYS A 59 -4.00 -12.27 -10.16
C LYS A 59 -2.49 -12.51 -10.14
N SER A 60 -2.09 -13.60 -9.52
CA SER A 60 -0.68 -13.98 -9.39
C SER A 60 -0.47 -15.45 -9.75
N PHE A 61 0.79 -15.86 -9.90
CA PHE A 61 1.12 -17.21 -10.32
C PHE A 61 0.54 -18.31 -9.42
N ASN A 62 0.48 -18.10 -8.10
CA ASN A 62 0.04 -19.10 -7.12
C ASN A 62 -1.37 -18.85 -6.56
N GLY A 63 -2.06 -17.79 -6.97
CA GLY A 63 -3.35 -17.43 -6.37
C GLY A 63 -3.91 -16.10 -6.84
N VAL A 64 -5.02 -15.70 -6.23
CA VAL A 64 -5.71 -14.44 -6.47
C VAL A 64 -6.00 -13.76 -5.14
N LEU A 65 -5.62 -12.49 -5.01
CA LEU A 65 -5.99 -11.62 -3.90
C LEU A 65 -7.06 -10.65 -4.38
N ARG A 66 -8.14 -10.51 -3.60
CA ARG A 66 -9.18 -9.51 -3.84
C ARG A 66 -9.32 -8.64 -2.61
N VAL A 67 -9.33 -7.33 -2.82
CA VAL A 67 -9.47 -6.33 -1.77
C VAL A 67 -10.58 -5.38 -2.17
N ASP A 68 -11.54 -5.15 -1.27
CA ASP A 68 -12.53 -4.10 -1.47
C ASP A 68 -11.80 -2.75 -1.49
N LEU A 69 -11.72 -2.14 -2.68
CA LEU A 69 -11.04 -0.88 -2.94
C LEU A 69 -11.75 -0.24 -4.12
N PHE A 70 -12.37 0.92 -3.90
CA PHE A 70 -13.02 1.65 -4.98
C PHE A 70 -11.98 2.28 -5.89
N ILE A 71 -12.30 2.38 -7.19
CA ILE A 71 -11.37 2.92 -8.18
C ILE A 71 -11.00 4.38 -7.85
N GLU A 72 -11.96 5.17 -7.38
CA GLU A 72 -11.76 6.58 -7.03
C GLU A 72 -10.76 6.72 -5.87
N GLU A 73 -10.82 5.80 -4.90
CA GLU A 73 -9.89 5.79 -3.77
C GLU A 73 -8.47 5.40 -4.20
N LEU A 74 -8.35 4.43 -5.11
CA LEU A 74 -7.08 4.03 -5.69
C LEU A 74 -6.45 5.20 -6.47
N GLU A 75 -7.23 5.88 -7.31
CA GLU A 75 -6.80 7.05 -8.07
C GLU A 75 -6.34 8.19 -7.14
N GLU A 76 -7.10 8.49 -6.09
CA GLU A 76 -6.71 9.47 -5.07
C GLU A 76 -5.37 9.12 -4.41
N MET A 77 -5.17 7.85 -4.05
CA MET A 77 -3.94 7.39 -3.41
C MET A 77 -2.73 7.51 -4.34
N ILE A 78 -2.89 7.16 -5.62
CA ILE A 78 -1.85 7.31 -6.65
C ILE A 78 -1.51 8.79 -6.82
N ASN A 79 -2.50 9.67 -6.95
CA ASN A 79 -2.30 11.10 -7.12
C ASN A 79 -1.63 11.77 -5.91
N LYS A 80 -2.03 11.39 -4.69
CA LYS A 80 -1.38 11.84 -3.44
C LYS A 80 0.07 11.35 -3.31
N SER A 81 0.41 10.20 -3.91
CA SER A 81 1.78 9.69 -3.89
C SER A 81 2.72 10.48 -4.81
N HIS A 82 2.20 10.99 -5.94
CA HIS A 82 2.98 11.78 -6.89
C HIS A 82 3.27 13.21 -6.40
N SER A 83 2.35 13.82 -5.65
CA SER A 83 2.55 15.19 -5.13
C SER A 83 3.65 15.28 -4.06
N ARG A 84 3.88 14.22 -3.27
CA ARG A 84 4.95 14.20 -2.25
C ARG A 84 6.36 14.16 -2.85
N LYS A 85 6.53 13.66 -4.07
CA LYS A 85 7.85 13.62 -4.74
C LYS A 85 8.28 14.98 -5.30
N ALA A 86 7.34 15.90 -5.53
CA ALA A 86 7.64 17.22 -6.09
C ALA A 86 8.11 18.25 -5.04
N SER A 87 7.89 18.00 -3.74
CA SER A 87 8.20 18.97 -2.67
C SER A 87 9.58 18.76 -2.00
N GLY A 88 10.37 17.78 -2.43
CA GLY A 88 11.65 17.42 -1.81
C GLY A 88 12.91 18.11 -2.35
N SER A 89 12.81 19.01 -3.33
CA SER A 89 13.98 19.58 -4.03
C SER A 89 14.13 21.10 -3.90
N LYS A 90 14.06 21.64 -2.67
CA LYS A 90 14.57 23.00 -2.40
C LYS A 90 15.23 23.10 -1.02
N LEU A 91 16.35 22.42 -0.83
CA LEU A 91 17.33 22.80 0.19
C LEU A 91 18.75 22.75 -0.39
N GLY A 92 19.41 23.90 -0.47
CA GLY A 92 20.87 23.99 -0.53
C GLY A 92 21.50 24.36 -1.87
N SER A 93 21.23 25.55 -2.41
CA SER A 93 22.18 26.22 -3.32
C SER A 93 22.44 27.65 -2.85
N GLN A 94 23.12 27.77 -1.71
CA GLN A 94 23.84 28.98 -1.34
C GLN A 94 25.25 28.56 -0.93
N ILE A 95 26.16 28.53 -1.90
CA ILE A 95 27.58 28.75 -1.61
C ILE A 95 27.97 30.02 -2.36
N SER A 96 28.21 31.02 -1.55
CA SER A 96 28.72 32.36 -1.82
C SER A 96 29.95 32.35 -2.73
N SER A 97 29.83 32.98 -3.89
CA SER A 97 30.95 33.55 -4.63
C SER A 97 31.27 34.92 -4.04
N ASP A 98 32.22 34.98 -3.09
CA ASP A 98 32.89 36.24 -2.74
C ASP A 98 34.25 35.96 -2.08
N LYS A 99 35.32 36.07 -2.87
CA LYS A 99 36.61 36.51 -2.34
C LYS A 99 37.38 37.30 -3.40
N LYS A 100 36.89 38.52 -3.63
CA LYS A 100 37.63 39.59 -4.29
C LYS A 100 38.78 40.03 -3.38
N GLU A 101 40.00 39.78 -3.82
CA GLU A 101 41.03 40.80 -4.04
C GLU A 101 41.05 41.99 -3.06
N LYS A 102 42.07 42.03 -2.17
CA LYS A 102 42.75 43.26 -1.69
C LYS A 102 43.88 42.91 -0.71
N ARG A 103 45.13 42.94 -1.20
CA ARG A 103 46.31 43.30 -0.40
C ARG A 103 47.30 44.03 -1.30
N LYS A 104 47.21 45.36 -1.30
CA LYS A 104 48.27 46.30 -1.66
C LYS A 104 48.06 47.57 -0.85
N ASN A 105 49.18 48.15 -0.40
CA ASN A 105 49.38 49.39 0.35
C ASN A 105 49.20 49.19 1.87
N GLU A 106 50.16 49.47 2.74
CA GLU A 106 51.38 50.29 2.74
C GLU A 106 52.41 49.69 3.70
#